data_AF-A0A1K2F5I0-F1
#
_entry.id   AF-A0A1K2F5I0-F1
#
_cell.length_a   1.000
_cell.length_b   1.000
_cell.length_c   1.000
_cell.angle_alpha   90.00
_cell.angle_beta   90.00
_cell.angle_gamma   90.00
#
_symmetry.space_group_name_H-M   'P 1'
#
loop_
_entity.id
_entity.type
_entity.pdbx_description
1 polymer ?
#
loop_
_entity_poly.entity_id
_entity_poly.type
_entity_poly.pdbx_seq_one_letter_code
_entity_poly.pdbx_strand_id
1 'polypeptide(L)'
;MVVGCNQAGRGNLSHALMRTLYVVTHPEATHHVEGVVGGWHDSQLTPAGVRAAISIAQALRSQVPDGAEVELFSSDLQRTRRTAEEVAGLFGVKPVLDRRLREKSYGEAEGRPQEWLDRRFVPPPGSGCNTTRVWRVQRPRRRGRGASPRDPLCPGPQPAPDRVTVPRQMR
;
A
#
# COMPACT_ATOMS: atom_id res chain seq x y z
N MET A 1 -6.66 -6.54 -3.76
CA MET A 1 -6.88 -7.92 -4.25
C MET A 1 -7.10 -7.89 -5.76
N VAL A 2 -6.95 -9.04 -6.39
CA VAL A 2 -7.04 -9.21 -7.84
C VAL A 2 -7.89 -10.44 -8.13
N VAL A 3 -8.89 -10.30 -9.00
CA VAL A 3 -9.73 -11.40 -9.48
C VAL A 3 -9.48 -11.56 -10.97
N GLY A 4 -8.95 -12.70 -11.38
CA GLY A 4 -8.75 -13.07 -12.77
C GLY A 4 -9.87 -14.00 -13.23
N CYS A 5 -10.34 -13.82 -14.46
CA CYS A 5 -11.39 -14.66 -15.04
C CYS A 5 -11.04 -15.00 -16.49
N ASN A 6 -11.07 -16.29 -16.84
CA ASN A 6 -10.99 -16.75 -18.24
C ASN A 6 -12.39 -16.91 -18.82
N GLN A 7 -12.60 -16.37 -20.01
CA GLN A 7 -13.80 -16.65 -20.78
C GLN A 7 -13.45 -17.58 -21.95
N ALA A 8 -14.16 -18.71 -22.06
CA ALA A 8 -14.12 -19.52 -23.26
C ALA A 8 -14.87 -18.75 -24.36
N GLY A 9 -14.17 -18.38 -25.44
CA GLY A 9 -14.77 -17.73 -26.60
C GLY A 9 -15.87 -18.62 -27.18
N ARG A 10 -17.10 -18.10 -27.29
CA ARG A 10 -18.19 -18.79 -27.98
C ARG A 10 -17.88 -18.83 -29.48
N GLY A 11 -17.38 -19.97 -29.96
CA GLY A 11 -17.31 -20.32 -31.38
C GLY A 11 -15.93 -20.19 -32.05
N ASN A 12 -15.57 -21.27 -32.76
CA ASN A 12 -14.42 -21.49 -33.66
C ASN A 12 -12.99 -21.55 -33.06
N LEU A 13 -12.28 -22.59 -33.53
CA LEU A 13 -11.03 -23.20 -33.08
C LEU A 13 -9.75 -22.33 -33.16
N SER A 14 -9.85 -21.00 -33.07
CA SER A 14 -8.69 -20.10 -33.16
C SER A 14 -8.77 -18.86 -32.26
N HIS A 15 -9.54 -18.89 -31.15
CA HIS A 15 -9.69 -17.71 -30.30
C HIS A 15 -8.67 -17.68 -29.16
N ALA A 16 -7.84 -16.63 -29.13
CA ALA A 16 -7.03 -16.28 -27.97
C ALA A 16 -7.92 -16.22 -26.72
N LEU A 17 -7.55 -16.95 -25.67
CA LEU A 17 -8.17 -16.86 -24.36
C LEU A 17 -8.16 -15.40 -23.90
N MET A 18 -9.31 -14.73 -23.93
CA MET A 18 -9.45 -13.40 -23.36
C MET A 18 -9.56 -13.54 -21.84
N ARG A 19 -8.63 -12.90 -21.15
CA ARG A 19 -8.54 -12.92 -19.70
C ARG A 19 -8.87 -11.55 -19.16
N THR A 20 -9.89 -11.47 -18.31
CA THR A 20 -10.30 -10.22 -17.67
C THR A 20 -9.72 -10.16 -16.27
N LEU A 21 -9.15 -9.01 -15.91
CA LEU A 21 -8.59 -8.75 -14.59
C LEU A 21 -9.38 -7.66 -13.88
N TYR A 22 -9.90 -7.99 -12.70
CA TYR A 22 -10.53 -7.04 -11.80
C TYR A 22 -9.58 -6.75 -10.64
N VAL A 23 -9.16 -5.49 -10.51
CA VAL A 23 -8.33 -5.05 -9.39
C VAL A 23 -9.22 -4.30 -8.42
N VAL A 24 -9.23 -4.75 -7.16
CA VAL A 24 -10.14 -4.24 -6.14
C VAL A 24 -9.35 -3.84 -4.89
N THR A 25 -9.54 -2.61 -4.46
CA THR A 25 -9.00 -2.10 -3.19
C THR A 25 -9.84 -2.61 -2.02
N HIS A 26 -9.24 -2.76 -0.85
CA HIS A 26 -10.04 -3.06 0.34
C HIS A 26 -10.94 -1.84 0.65
N PRO A 27 -12.16 -2.05 1.14
CA PRO A 27 -13.03 -0.97 1.58
C PRO A 27 -12.54 -0.41 2.93
N GLU A 28 -13.39 0.38 3.60
CA GLU A 28 -13.05 1.03 4.85
C GLU A 28 -12.52 0.07 5.92
N ALA A 29 -11.41 0.45 6.54
CA ALA A 29 -10.75 -0.31 7.59
C ALA A 29 -10.51 0.58 8.81
N THR A 30 -10.22 -0.03 9.96
CA THR A 30 -10.09 0.68 11.25
C THR A 30 -9.06 1.80 11.20
N HIS A 31 -7.97 1.63 10.45
CA HIS A 31 -6.94 2.67 10.31
C HIS A 31 -7.46 3.96 9.67
N HIS A 32 -8.49 3.91 8.81
CA HIS A 32 -9.09 5.12 8.24
C HIS A 32 -9.83 5.92 9.31
N VAL A 33 -10.63 5.25 10.15
CA VAL A 33 -11.44 5.91 11.18
C VAL A 33 -10.62 6.32 12.40
N GLU A 34 -9.54 5.61 12.69
CA GLU A 34 -8.58 5.91 13.76
C GLU A 34 -7.57 6.99 13.35
N GLY A 35 -7.51 7.36 12.06
CA GLY A 35 -6.59 8.37 11.55
C GLY A 35 -5.12 7.95 11.67
N VAL A 36 -4.83 6.65 11.56
CA VAL A 36 -3.47 6.10 11.60
C VAL A 36 -3.01 5.64 10.22
N VAL A 37 -1.69 5.67 10.01
CA VAL A 37 -1.06 5.23 8.76
C VAL A 37 -1.35 3.75 8.55
N GLY A 38 -2.00 3.44 7.43
CA GLY A 38 -2.31 2.09 6.99
C GLY A 38 -1.08 1.32 6.53
N GLY A 39 -0.78 1.31 5.23
CA GLY A 39 0.36 0.56 4.70
C GLY A 39 0.36 -0.92 5.07
N TRP A 40 1.40 -1.38 5.75
CA TRP A 40 1.50 -2.75 6.30
C TRP A 40 0.94 -2.89 7.71
N HIS A 41 0.40 -1.82 8.31
CA HIS A 41 -0.39 -1.91 9.54
C HIS A 41 -1.61 -2.81 9.29
N ASP A 42 -1.74 -3.85 10.12
CA ASP A 42 -2.68 -4.95 9.88
C ASP A 42 -4.07 -4.66 10.48
N SER A 43 -4.72 -3.63 9.94
CA SER A 43 -6.06 -3.20 10.35
C SER A 43 -7.16 -4.12 9.82
N GLN A 44 -8.28 -4.16 10.54
CA GLN A 44 -9.49 -4.90 10.15
C GLN A 44 -10.47 -4.03 9.36
N LEU A 45 -11.44 -4.64 8.67
CA LEU A 45 -12.55 -3.88 8.09
C LEU A 45 -13.45 -3.33 9.20
N THR A 46 -13.99 -2.12 9.00
CA THR A 46 -15.08 -1.62 9.85
C THR A 46 -16.39 -2.35 9.51
N PRO A 47 -17.45 -2.23 10.35
CA PRO A 47 -18.77 -2.74 9.96
C PRO A 47 -19.28 -2.17 8.63
N ALA A 48 -18.96 -0.90 8.32
CA ALA A 48 -19.26 -0.30 7.03
C ALA A 48 -18.40 -0.91 5.91
N GLY A 49 -17.11 -1.15 6.17
CA GLY A 49 -16.21 -1.85 5.27
C GLY A 49 -16.67 -3.27 4.93
N VAL A 50 -17.17 -4.03 5.90
CA VAL A 50 -17.73 -5.37 5.66
C VAL A 50 -18.95 -5.30 4.74
N ARG A 51 -19.89 -4.38 4.99
CA ARG A 51 -21.04 -4.18 4.10
C ARG A 51 -20.60 -3.83 2.68
N ALA A 52 -19.62 -2.93 2.53
CA ALA A 52 -19.07 -2.57 1.24
C ALA A 52 -18.39 -3.77 0.55
N ALA A 53 -17.66 -4.63 1.28
CA ALA A 53 -17.06 -5.83 0.74
C ALA A 53 -18.11 -6.79 0.15
N ILE A 54 -19.24 -6.97 0.85
CA ILE A 54 -20.37 -7.78 0.37
C ILE A 54 -20.95 -7.18 -0.92
N SER A 55 -21.19 -5.86 -0.96
CA SER A 55 -21.71 -5.20 -2.17
C SER A 55 -20.75 -5.30 -3.36
N ILE A 56 -19.44 -5.18 -3.11
CA ILE A 56 -18.40 -5.39 -4.12
C ILE A 56 -18.46 -6.82 -4.66
N ALA A 57 -18.57 -7.82 -3.78
CA ALA A 57 -18.68 -9.22 -4.18
C ALA A 57 -19.89 -9.45 -5.09
N GLN A 58 -21.05 -8.91 -4.72
CA GLN A 58 -22.27 -9.00 -5.52
C GLN A 58 -22.10 -8.35 -6.89
N ALA A 59 -21.51 -7.15 -6.93
CA ALA A 59 -21.26 -6.42 -8.18
C ALA A 59 -20.26 -7.14 -9.11
N LEU A 60 -19.24 -7.79 -8.54
CA LEU A 60 -18.31 -8.63 -9.32
C LEU A 60 -19.03 -9.85 -9.88
N ARG A 61 -19.84 -10.51 -9.05
CA ARG A 61 -20.56 -11.72 -9.46
C ARG A 61 -21.52 -11.47 -10.61
N SER A 62 -22.16 -10.29 -10.65
CA SER A 62 -23.04 -9.90 -11.76
C SER A 62 -22.30 -9.58 -13.07
N GLN A 63 -21.00 -9.28 -13.00
CA GLN A 63 -20.18 -8.97 -14.19
C GLN A 63 -19.45 -10.18 -14.74
N VAL A 64 -19.13 -11.16 -13.89
CA VAL A 64 -18.43 -12.38 -14.30
C VAL A 64 -19.45 -13.41 -14.81
N PRO A 65 -19.31 -13.89 -16.06
CA PRO A 65 -20.24 -14.87 -16.62
C PRO A 65 -20.23 -16.19 -15.85
N ASP A 66 -21.37 -16.87 -15.87
CA ASP A 66 -21.48 -18.23 -15.33
C ASP A 66 -20.59 -19.20 -16.11
N GLY A 67 -19.94 -20.12 -15.38
CA GLY A 67 -19.04 -21.11 -15.94
C GLY A 67 -17.65 -20.58 -16.31
N ALA A 68 -17.36 -19.30 -16.06
CA ALA A 68 -16.03 -18.77 -16.24
C ALA A 68 -15.07 -19.29 -15.17
N GLU A 69 -13.83 -19.57 -15.55
CA GLU A 69 -12.79 -20.02 -14.61
C GLU A 69 -12.25 -18.80 -13.85
N VAL A 70 -12.48 -18.78 -12.54
CA VAL A 70 -12.14 -17.65 -11.66
C VAL A 70 -10.94 -18.01 -10.79
N GLU A 71 -9.93 -17.15 -10.82
CA GLU A 71 -8.81 -17.16 -9.88
C GLU A 71 -8.86 -15.90 -9.02
N LEU A 72 -8.63 -16.05 -7.72
CA LEU A 72 -8.68 -14.93 -6.79
C LEU A 72 -7.39 -14.84 -6.00
N PHE A 73 -6.75 -13.68 -6.06
CA PHE A 73 -5.50 -13.38 -5.36
C PHE A 73 -5.72 -12.21 -4.39
N SER A 74 -5.14 -12.31 -3.19
CA SER A 74 -5.22 -11.24 -2.20
C SER A 74 -3.91 -11.05 -1.49
N SER A 75 -3.70 -9.86 -0.92
CA SER A 75 -2.64 -9.71 0.07
C SER A 75 -3.04 -10.47 1.35
N ASP A 76 -2.06 -10.72 2.21
CA ASP A 76 -2.30 -11.36 3.50
C ASP A 76 -2.69 -10.37 4.61
N LEU A 77 -2.93 -9.09 4.30
CA LEU A 77 -3.42 -8.12 5.28
C LEU A 77 -4.90 -8.37 5.58
N GLN A 78 -5.29 -8.34 6.85
CA GLN A 78 -6.62 -8.72 7.35
C GLN A 78 -7.75 -8.05 6.57
N ARG A 79 -7.68 -6.72 6.38
CA ARG A 79 -8.67 -5.97 5.60
C ARG A 79 -8.86 -6.49 4.17
N THR A 80 -7.79 -6.84 3.48
CA THR A 80 -7.85 -7.31 2.08
C THR A 80 -8.22 -8.79 2.02
N ARG A 81 -7.75 -9.60 2.97
CA ARG A 81 -8.15 -10.99 3.13
C ARG A 81 -9.65 -11.10 3.38
N ARG A 82 -10.20 -10.29 4.29
CA ARG A 82 -11.64 -10.31 4.58
C ARG A 82 -12.47 -9.94 3.36
N THR A 83 -12.08 -8.92 2.59
CA THR A 83 -12.78 -8.61 1.33
C THR A 83 -12.70 -9.77 0.33
N ALA A 84 -11.54 -10.41 0.22
CA ALA A 84 -11.34 -11.58 -0.64
C ALA A 84 -12.19 -12.78 -0.23
N GLU A 85 -12.41 -13.00 1.07
CA GLU A 85 -13.31 -14.05 1.58
C GLU A 85 -14.76 -13.83 1.16
N GLU A 86 -15.28 -12.60 1.24
CA GLU A 86 -16.64 -12.28 0.79
C GLU A 86 -16.82 -12.54 -0.71
N VAL A 87 -15.82 -12.16 -1.53
CA VAL A 87 -15.84 -12.43 -2.97
C VAL A 87 -15.72 -13.92 -3.25
N ALA A 88 -14.77 -14.60 -2.62
CA ALA A 88 -14.53 -16.02 -2.78
C ALA A 88 -15.76 -16.87 -2.44
N GLY A 89 -16.53 -16.48 -1.42
CA GLY A 89 -17.79 -17.13 -1.06
C GLY A 89 -18.82 -17.16 -2.20
N LEU A 90 -18.94 -16.07 -2.97
CA LEU A 90 -19.88 -16.01 -4.11
C LEU A 90 -19.40 -16.76 -5.35
N PHE A 91 -18.09 -16.92 -5.52
CA PHE A 91 -17.49 -17.64 -6.65
C PHE A 91 -17.18 -19.10 -6.33
N GLY A 92 -17.27 -19.53 -5.07
CA GLY A 92 -16.95 -20.90 -4.65
C GLY A 92 -15.47 -21.25 -4.78
N VAL A 93 -14.58 -20.26 -4.74
CA VAL A 93 -13.12 -20.43 -4.90
C VAL A 93 -12.39 -20.21 -3.58
N LYS A 94 -11.10 -20.57 -3.50
CA LYS A 94 -10.24 -20.22 -2.36
C LYS A 94 -9.28 -19.08 -2.76
N PRO A 95 -9.19 -17.99 -1.98
CA PRO A 95 -8.19 -16.95 -2.22
C PRO A 95 -6.76 -17.50 -2.13
N VAL A 96 -5.92 -17.17 -3.11
CA VAL A 96 -4.48 -17.34 -3.02
C VAL A 96 -3.87 -16.09 -2.38
N LEU A 97 -3.22 -16.26 -1.22
CA LEU A 97 -2.59 -15.15 -0.52
C LEU A 97 -1.17 -14.91 -1.03
N ASP A 98 -0.87 -13.67 -1.41
CA ASP A 98 0.42 -13.26 -1.92
C ASP A 98 0.88 -11.94 -1.27
N ARG A 99 1.99 -12.00 -0.53
CA ARG A 99 2.58 -10.85 0.16
C ARG A 99 3.06 -9.75 -0.78
N ARG A 100 3.32 -10.06 -2.05
CA ARG A 100 3.70 -9.09 -3.09
C ARG A 100 2.55 -8.15 -3.45
N LEU A 101 1.31 -8.52 -3.12
CA LEU A 101 0.11 -7.68 -3.32
C LEU A 101 -0.18 -6.74 -2.14
N ARG A 102 0.68 -6.70 -1.12
CA ARG A 102 0.53 -5.74 -0.02
C ARG A 102 0.65 -4.31 -0.56
N GLU A 103 -0.02 -3.39 0.14
CA GLU A 103 0.15 -1.95 -0.07
C GLU A 103 1.62 -1.55 0.11
N LYS A 104 1.96 -0.33 -0.30
CA LYS A 104 3.25 0.27 0.03
C LYS A 104 3.52 0.27 1.54
N SER A 105 4.72 -0.13 1.95
CA SER A 105 5.14 0.02 3.34
C SER A 105 5.60 1.46 3.65
N TYR A 106 5.25 1.93 4.84
CA TYR A 106 5.69 3.18 5.45
C TYR A 106 6.68 2.96 6.62
N GLY A 107 7.15 1.73 6.83
CA GLY A 107 8.21 1.40 7.79
C GLY A 107 7.86 1.76 9.24
N GLU A 108 8.56 2.74 9.82
CA GLU A 108 8.33 3.15 11.21
C GLU A 108 7.03 3.96 11.41
N ALA A 109 6.41 4.41 10.31
CA ALA A 109 5.16 5.16 10.36
C ALA A 109 3.93 4.25 10.50
N GLU A 110 4.03 2.95 10.22
CA GLU A 110 2.89 2.02 10.24
C GLU A 110 2.17 2.08 11.60
N GLY A 111 0.86 2.34 11.60
CA GLY A 111 0.06 2.48 12.82
C GLY A 111 0.32 3.75 13.64
N ARG A 112 1.17 4.68 13.18
CA ARG A 112 1.31 6.02 13.78
C ARG A 112 0.14 6.91 13.32
N PRO A 113 -0.21 7.97 14.07
CA PRO A 113 -1.13 8.98 13.57
C PRO A 113 -0.69 9.51 12.20
N GLN A 114 -1.62 9.76 11.30
CA GLN A 114 -1.33 10.26 9.95
C GLN A 114 -0.47 11.54 9.99
N GLU A 115 -0.79 12.47 10.90
CA GLU A 115 -0.02 13.70 11.13
C GLU A 115 1.46 13.46 11.51
N TRP A 116 1.77 12.29 12.08
CA TRP A 116 3.14 11.94 12.42
C TRP A 116 3.97 11.71 11.15
N LEU A 117 3.38 11.04 10.16
CA LEU A 117 3.97 10.79 8.85
C LEU A 117 4.05 12.10 8.08
N ASP A 118 2.98 12.88 8.03
CA ASP A 118 2.91 14.13 7.26
C ASP A 118 4.03 15.11 7.65
N ARG A 119 4.34 15.22 8.94
CA ARG A 119 5.45 16.05 9.46
C ARG A 119 6.85 15.57 9.09
N ARG A 120 7.01 14.32 8.70
CA ARG A 120 8.31 13.67 8.44
C ARG A 120 8.47 13.18 7.00
N PHE A 121 7.42 13.35 6.20
CA PHE A 121 7.38 12.93 4.83
C PHE A 121 8.26 13.85 3.99
N VAL A 122 9.26 13.25 3.34
CA VAL A 122 10.07 13.93 2.34
C VAL A 122 9.71 13.32 0.99
N PRO A 123 9.05 14.07 0.10
CA PRO A 123 8.77 13.56 -1.24
C PRO A 123 10.09 13.31 -1.98
N PRO A 124 10.15 12.27 -2.84
CA PRO A 124 11.30 12.10 -3.71
C PRO A 124 11.47 13.35 -4.60
N PRO A 125 12.71 13.73 -4.96
CA PRO A 125 12.95 14.81 -5.89
C PRO A 125 12.23 14.52 -7.22
N GLY A 126 11.64 15.55 -7.83
CA GLY A 126 10.79 15.41 -9.03
C GLY A 126 11.49 14.82 -10.26
N SER A 127 12.82 14.69 -10.21
CA SER A 127 13.68 14.08 -11.23
C SER A 127 14.49 12.94 -10.61
N GLY A 128 14.02 11.70 -10.75
CA GLY A 128 14.73 10.51 -10.29
C GLY A 128 14.11 9.19 -10.75
N CYS A 129 14.96 8.26 -11.19
CA CYS A 129 14.62 6.93 -11.69
C CYS A 129 13.72 6.14 -10.72
N ASN A 130 12.73 5.42 -11.25
CA ASN A 130 11.67 4.72 -10.53
C ASN A 130 12.10 3.44 -9.79
N THR A 131 13.39 3.16 -9.72
CA THR A 131 13.93 1.92 -9.15
C THR A 131 14.26 2.11 -7.67
N THR A 132 13.38 1.56 -6.82
CA THR A 132 13.45 1.51 -5.35
C THR A 132 12.91 2.76 -4.63
N ARG A 133 11.58 2.78 -4.43
CA ARG A 133 10.90 3.76 -3.55
C ARG A 133 11.16 3.43 -2.08
N VAL A 134 12.38 3.65 -1.59
CA VAL A 134 12.64 3.72 -0.14
C VAL A 134 12.19 5.08 0.35
N TRP A 135 11.13 5.11 1.15
CA TRP A 135 10.66 6.33 1.78
C TRP A 135 11.53 6.63 3.00
N ARG A 136 12.24 7.75 2.96
CA ARG A 136 13.02 8.21 4.10
C ARG A 136 12.11 9.02 5.02
N VAL A 137 11.73 8.43 6.14
CA VAL A 137 11.15 9.17 7.26
C VAL A 137 12.31 9.82 8.03
N GLN A 138 12.31 11.14 8.18
CA GLN A 138 13.35 11.80 8.97
C GLN A 138 13.21 11.47 10.45
N ARG A 139 14.25 10.85 11.02
CA ARG A 139 14.36 10.62 12.46
C ARG A 139 14.82 11.90 13.16
N PRO A 140 14.20 12.32 14.28
CA PRO A 140 14.78 13.36 15.11
C PRO A 140 16.16 12.91 15.62
N ARG A 141 17.16 13.78 15.52
CA ARG A 141 18.51 13.49 16.02
C ARG A 141 18.44 13.25 17.53
N ARG A 142 18.70 12.01 17.97
CA ARG A 142 19.00 11.74 19.38
C ARG A 142 20.27 12.51 19.74
N ARG A 143 20.22 13.34 20.79
CA ARG A 143 21.44 13.94 21.35
C ARG A 143 22.32 12.80 21.92
N GLY A 144 23.44 12.54 21.23
CA GLY A 144 24.62 11.86 21.79
C GLY A 144 24.78 10.35 21.53
N ARG A 145 25.65 10.00 20.58
CA ARG A 145 26.93 9.27 20.75
C ARG A 145 27.39 8.60 19.44
N GLY A 146 28.65 8.86 19.07
CA GLY A 146 29.50 7.95 18.29
C GLY A 146 29.33 7.96 16.76
N ALA A 147 30.39 8.37 16.05
CA ALA A 147 30.49 8.35 14.59
C ALA A 147 31.05 7.00 14.06
N SER A 148 30.60 6.56 12.87
CA SER A 148 31.37 5.85 11.80
C SER A 148 30.44 5.33 10.69
N PRO A 149 30.90 4.98 9.47
CA PRO A 149 31.73 5.70 8.50
C PRO A 149 30.90 6.21 7.30
N ARG A 150 31.44 7.15 6.51
CA ARG A 150 30.75 7.80 5.39
C ARG A 150 30.86 6.94 4.11
N ASP A 151 29.71 6.62 3.50
CA ASP A 151 29.61 6.17 2.10
C ASP A 151 29.92 7.34 1.15
N PRO A 152 30.84 7.20 0.18
CA PRO A 152 31.24 8.30 -0.69
C PRO A 152 30.48 8.23 -2.01
N LEU A 153 29.24 8.72 -2.08
CA LEU A 153 28.55 9.01 -3.36
C LEU A 153 27.25 9.78 -3.08
N CYS A 154 27.37 11.05 -2.66
CA CYS A 154 26.41 12.14 -2.84
C CYS A 154 26.97 13.38 -2.09
N PRO A 155 27.06 14.56 -2.72
CA PRO A 155 27.44 15.77 -1.99
C PRO A 155 26.37 16.06 -0.93
N GLY A 156 26.79 16.07 0.34
CA GLY A 156 25.89 16.33 1.45
C GLY A 156 25.23 17.71 1.33
N PRO A 157 23.95 17.86 1.71
CA PRO A 157 23.32 19.17 1.72
C PRO A 157 24.05 20.08 2.71
N GLN A 158 24.39 21.28 2.26
CA GLN A 158 24.96 22.31 3.11
C GLN A 158 24.01 22.60 4.28
N PRO A 159 24.51 22.73 5.52
CA PRO A 159 23.65 23.03 6.65
C PRO A 159 23.14 24.48 6.54
N ALA A 160 21.83 24.66 6.41
CA ALA A 160 21.20 25.93 6.72
C ALA A 160 21.13 26.08 8.26
N PRO A 161 21.54 27.23 8.83
CA PRO A 161 21.88 27.34 10.24
C PRO A 161 20.68 27.51 11.17
N ASP A 162 20.65 26.72 12.24
CA ASP A 162 20.03 27.15 13.50
C ASP A 162 20.80 28.38 14.00
N ARG A 163 20.10 29.51 14.12
CA ARG A 163 20.66 30.76 14.61
C ARG A 163 21.01 30.65 16.10
N VAL A 164 22.20 31.18 16.46
CA VAL A 164 22.51 32.18 17.50
C VAL A 164 23.93 31.94 18.04
N THR A 165 24.83 32.91 17.87
CA THR A 165 25.72 33.47 18.92
C THR A 165 26.29 34.82 18.42
N VAL A 166 26.09 35.88 19.21
CA VAL A 166 26.76 37.19 19.16
C VAL A 166 27.65 37.19 20.42
N PRO A 167 28.97 37.54 20.43
CA PRO A 167 29.36 38.96 20.38
C PRO A 167 30.77 39.33 19.83
N ARG A 168 30.83 40.62 19.44
CA ARG A 168 31.93 41.62 19.56
C ARG A 168 33.29 41.42 18.83
N GLN A 169 33.52 42.27 17.83
CA GLN A 169 34.48 43.41 17.78
C GLN A 169 35.35 43.52 16.53
N MET A 170 35.45 44.80 16.12
CA MET A 170 36.59 45.50 15.52
C MET A 170 36.74 45.55 13.99
N ARG A 171 36.46 46.79 13.53
CA ARG A 171 36.89 47.53 12.34
C ARG A 171 36.11 47.29 11.06
#